data_AF-A0A843EE01-F1
#
_entry.id   AF-A0A843EE01-F1
#
_cell.length_a   1.000
_cell.length_b   1.000
_cell.length_c   1.000
_cell.angle_alpha   90.00
_cell.angle_beta   90.00
_cell.angle_gamma   90.00
#
_symmetry.space_group_name_H-M   'P 1'
#
loop_
_entity.id
_entity.type
_entity.pdbx_description
1 polymer ?
#
loop_
_entity_poly.entity_id
_entity_poly.type
_entity_poly.pdbx_seq_one_letter_code
_entity_poly.pdbx_strand_id
1 'polypeptide(L)'
;MSDGWNFDGLVEDVLVKSSEVNACCGDDLTFPDTSKVENPKDPKYEISKEFLENFEEDLDEYDIGYVNGIDDLFLHDYSFDFKSAIVISHEMPQEILDAGTGIEAQDLNNDLYENFGELTYSISDYLRENGDETFVAHPREEKINFSKLAERANMGFIGKSGLLISPKFGPRQKISAILVNIENLPITETNEHSWIKEYCETCISCIRKCPEKALSY
;
A
#
# COMPACT_ATOMS: atom_id res chain seq x y z
N MET A 1 4.34 -4.29 -26.69
CA MET A 1 4.65 -5.73 -26.56
C MET A 1 4.99 -5.93 -25.10
N SER A 2 3.95 -5.94 -24.26
CA SER A 2 3.96 -6.20 -22.82
C SER A 2 3.71 -7.70 -22.57
N ASP A 3 4.20 -8.54 -23.47
CA ASP A 3 3.82 -9.94 -23.57
C ASP A 3 4.60 -10.75 -22.53
N GLY A 4 4.24 -10.70 -21.24
CA GLY A 4 4.81 -11.61 -20.25
C GLY A 4 4.59 -11.33 -18.77
N TRP A 5 4.11 -10.15 -18.39
CA TRP A 5 3.81 -9.85 -16.99
C TRP A 5 2.36 -10.24 -16.70
N ASN A 6 2.17 -11.27 -15.88
CA ASN A 6 0.88 -11.62 -15.32
C ASN A 6 1.01 -11.47 -13.80
N PHE A 7 0.27 -10.53 -13.22
CA PHE A 7 0.25 -10.33 -11.78
C PHE A 7 -0.83 -11.19 -11.08
N ASP A 8 -1.70 -11.86 -11.85
CA ASP A 8 -2.72 -12.77 -11.34
C ASP A 8 -2.09 -13.89 -10.54
N GLY A 9 -2.64 -14.16 -9.35
CA GLY A 9 -2.22 -15.27 -8.52
C GLY A 9 -0.82 -15.12 -7.93
N LEU A 10 -0.08 -14.02 -8.15
CA LEU A 10 1.21 -13.79 -7.48
C LEU A 10 1.05 -13.79 -5.96
N VAL A 11 -0.06 -13.25 -5.44
CA VAL A 11 -0.34 -13.33 -4.00
C VAL A 11 -0.57 -14.80 -3.57
N GLU A 12 -1.33 -15.59 -4.32
CA GLU A 12 -1.56 -17.02 -4.04
C GLU A 12 -0.28 -17.88 -4.14
N ASP A 13 0.56 -17.64 -5.14
CA ASP A 13 1.83 -18.36 -5.34
C ASP A 13 2.88 -18.01 -4.28
N VAL A 14 2.83 -16.79 -3.72
CA VAL A 14 3.72 -16.35 -2.63
C VAL A 14 3.14 -16.76 -1.26
N LEU A 15 1.81 -16.84 -1.09
CA LEU A 15 1.13 -17.41 0.11
C LEU A 15 1.60 -18.83 0.45
N VAL A 16 2.14 -19.58 -0.52
CA VAL A 16 2.66 -20.93 -0.32
C VAL A 16 4.12 -20.96 0.17
N LYS A 17 4.82 -19.82 0.21
CA LYS A 17 6.27 -19.73 0.51
C LYS A 17 6.62 -18.61 1.51
N SER A 18 6.09 -18.63 2.72
CA SER A 18 6.65 -17.80 3.81
C SER A 18 7.51 -18.63 4.77
N SER A 19 8.52 -17.98 5.34
CA SER A 19 9.38 -18.51 6.40
C SER A 19 9.37 -17.55 7.58
N GLU A 20 9.16 -18.10 8.78
CA GLU A 20 8.87 -17.40 10.04
C GLU A 20 9.66 -16.10 10.30
N VAL A 21 8.98 -14.94 10.21
CA VAL A 21 9.45 -13.67 10.80
C VAL A 21 8.59 -13.33 12.02
N ASN A 22 9.10 -13.68 13.20
CA ASN A 22 8.44 -13.44 14.50
C ASN A 22 8.64 -11.98 14.97
N ALA A 23 7.84 -11.05 14.47
CA ALA A 23 7.67 -9.73 15.09
C ALA A 23 6.20 -9.27 14.99
N CYS A 24 5.70 -8.55 16.00
CA CYS A 24 4.27 -8.24 16.17
C CYS A 24 3.92 -6.75 15.95
N CYS A 25 4.80 -6.00 15.27
CA CYS A 25 4.87 -4.53 15.15
C CYS A 25 5.80 -3.87 16.18
N GLY A 26 6.55 -2.83 15.74
CA GLY A 26 7.29 -1.91 16.62
C GLY A 26 8.80 -2.14 16.78
N ASP A 27 9.38 -3.15 16.13
CA ASP A 27 10.82 -3.21 15.92
C ASP A 27 11.16 -2.42 14.65
N ASP A 28 12.35 -1.82 14.54
CA ASP A 28 12.90 -1.24 13.30
C ASP A 28 13.06 -2.34 12.24
N LEU A 29 11.94 -2.84 11.73
CA LEU A 29 11.87 -3.92 10.76
C LEU A 29 12.22 -3.33 9.41
N THR A 30 13.48 -3.42 9.04
CA THR A 30 13.92 -3.22 7.65
C THR A 30 13.71 -4.52 6.90
N PHE A 31 12.90 -4.49 5.84
CA PHE A 31 12.77 -5.63 4.94
C PHE A 31 13.85 -5.52 3.86
N PRO A 32 14.53 -6.62 3.50
CA PRO A 32 15.47 -6.57 2.38
C PRO A 32 14.70 -6.18 1.11
N ASP A 33 15.33 -5.35 0.27
CA ASP A 33 14.83 -5.08 -1.07
C ASP A 33 15.00 -6.37 -1.91
N THR A 34 13.88 -6.91 -2.40
CA THR A 34 13.85 -8.14 -3.21
C THR A 34 13.61 -7.89 -4.69
N SER A 35 13.68 -6.62 -5.12
CA SER A 35 13.66 -6.24 -6.53
C SER A 35 14.72 -7.01 -7.34
N LYS A 36 14.35 -7.47 -8.53
CA LYS A 36 15.24 -8.20 -9.45
C LYS A 36 15.79 -7.31 -10.55
N VAL A 37 15.17 -6.15 -10.77
CA VAL A 37 15.55 -5.18 -11.79
C VAL A 37 16.11 -3.95 -11.08
N GLU A 38 17.33 -3.57 -11.44
CA GLU A 38 17.98 -2.35 -10.93
C GLU A 38 17.33 -1.10 -11.50
N ASN A 39 17.40 0.01 -10.77
CA ASN A 39 16.93 1.29 -11.29
C ASN A 39 17.65 1.69 -12.59
N PRO A 40 16.93 2.27 -13.58
CA PRO A 40 17.53 2.69 -14.83
C PRO A 40 18.55 3.83 -14.59
N LYS A 41 19.64 3.84 -15.37
CA LYS A 41 20.68 4.88 -15.27
C LYS A 41 20.22 6.27 -15.72
N ASP A 42 19.31 6.29 -16.70
CA ASP A 42 18.68 7.50 -17.24
C ASP A 42 17.15 7.31 -17.12
N PRO A 43 16.55 7.68 -15.97
CA PRO A 43 15.14 7.46 -15.74
C PRO A 43 14.25 8.41 -16.53
N LYS A 44 13.04 7.93 -16.84
CA LYS A 44 11.95 8.74 -17.38
C LYS A 44 11.21 9.47 -16.27
N TYR A 45 10.52 10.54 -16.67
CA TYR A 45 9.68 11.37 -15.80
C TYR A 45 8.24 11.48 -16.33
N GLU A 46 7.96 10.85 -17.48
CA GLU A 46 6.64 10.83 -18.09
C GLU A 46 6.27 9.40 -18.44
N ILE A 47 5.02 9.04 -18.13
CA ILE A 47 4.42 7.75 -18.47
C ILE A 47 3.31 7.95 -19.50
N SER A 48 3.15 7.02 -20.44
CA SER A 48 2.11 7.13 -21.46
C SER A 48 0.76 6.72 -20.88
N LYS A 49 -0.33 7.34 -21.39
CA LYS A 49 -1.69 6.98 -21.00
C LYS A 49 -2.02 5.51 -21.31
N GLU A 50 -1.57 5.03 -22.47
CA GLU A 50 -1.73 3.62 -22.87
C GLU A 50 -1.03 2.66 -21.90
N PHE A 51 0.16 3.03 -21.41
CA PHE A 51 0.85 2.22 -20.41
C PHE A 51 0.07 2.19 -19.09
N LEU A 52 -0.40 3.36 -18.61
CA LEU A 52 -1.19 3.43 -17.37
C LEU A 52 -2.50 2.66 -17.46
N GLU A 53 -3.21 2.74 -18.59
CA GLU A 53 -4.46 2.00 -18.81
C GLU A 53 -4.21 0.47 -18.74
N ASN A 54 -3.16 -0.02 -19.40
CA ASN A 54 -2.79 -1.44 -19.31
C ASN A 54 -2.31 -1.82 -17.91
N PHE A 55 -1.55 -0.95 -17.25
CA PHE A 55 -1.06 -1.17 -15.89
C PHE A 55 -2.20 -1.29 -14.87
N GLU A 56 -3.23 -0.46 -14.99
CA GLU A 56 -4.44 -0.54 -14.15
C GLU A 56 -5.27 -1.78 -14.49
N GLU A 57 -5.35 -2.19 -15.77
CA GLU A 57 -6.04 -3.42 -16.20
C GLU A 57 -5.34 -4.68 -15.66
N ASP A 58 -4.00 -4.72 -15.72
CA ASP A 58 -3.18 -5.84 -15.22
C ASP A 58 -3.22 -5.97 -13.68
N LEU A 59 -3.76 -4.98 -12.97
CA LEU A 59 -3.81 -4.91 -11.51
C LEU A 59 -5.24 -4.64 -10.98
N ASP A 60 -6.27 -5.03 -11.74
CA ASP A 60 -7.69 -4.73 -11.45
C ASP A 60 -8.20 -5.32 -10.11
N GLU A 61 -7.57 -6.38 -9.61
CA GLU A 61 -7.85 -6.95 -8.29
C GLU A 61 -7.51 -5.95 -7.16
N TYR A 62 -6.49 -5.13 -7.36
CA TYR A 62 -6.01 -4.14 -6.39
C TYR A 62 -6.74 -2.81 -6.52
N ASP A 63 -6.68 -1.99 -5.48
CA ASP A 63 -7.09 -0.59 -5.57
C ASP A 63 -5.83 0.25 -5.77
N ILE A 64 -5.80 1.08 -6.82
CA ILE A 64 -4.63 1.89 -7.19
C ILE A 64 -4.99 3.36 -7.11
N GLY A 65 -4.11 4.14 -6.50
CA GLY A 65 -4.20 5.59 -6.48
C GLY A 65 -2.86 6.24 -6.76
N TYR A 66 -2.88 7.50 -7.17
CA TYR A 66 -1.68 8.26 -7.53
C TYR A 66 -1.59 9.55 -6.74
N VAL A 67 -0.39 9.89 -6.27
CA VAL A 67 -0.15 11.06 -5.42
C VAL A 67 1.10 11.78 -5.87
N ASN A 68 1.02 13.12 -5.91
CA ASN A 68 2.20 13.99 -5.97
C ASN A 68 2.39 14.70 -4.62
N GLY A 69 3.61 15.16 -4.35
CA GLY A 69 3.93 15.91 -3.14
C GLY A 69 3.86 15.02 -1.91
N ILE A 70 4.79 14.07 -1.80
CA ILE A 70 4.84 13.08 -0.72
C ILE A 70 5.87 13.41 0.38
N ASP A 71 6.65 14.49 0.21
CA ASP A 71 7.77 14.85 1.09
C ASP A 71 7.33 15.02 2.57
N ASP A 72 6.11 15.49 2.83
CA ASP A 72 5.55 15.69 4.18
C ASP A 72 4.97 14.41 4.82
N LEU A 73 4.98 13.29 4.09
CA LEU A 73 4.43 12.01 4.54
C LEU A 73 5.49 11.03 5.04
N PHE A 74 6.77 11.31 4.82
CA PHE A 74 7.85 10.50 5.36
C PHE A 74 7.88 10.53 6.89
N LEU A 75 8.22 9.38 7.48
CA LEU A 75 8.27 9.17 8.93
C LEU A 75 9.72 9.12 9.41
N HIS A 76 9.94 9.19 10.73
CA HIS A 76 11.24 8.92 11.37
C HIS A 76 12.45 9.64 10.75
N ASP A 77 12.28 10.90 10.35
CA ASP A 77 13.28 11.74 9.68
C ASP A 77 13.79 11.19 8.33
N TYR A 78 13.12 10.18 7.76
CA TYR A 78 13.38 9.74 6.40
C TYR A 78 13.10 10.87 5.40
N SER A 79 13.93 10.93 4.38
CA SER A 79 13.78 11.83 3.25
C SER A 79 14.31 11.11 2.02
N PHE A 80 13.42 10.82 1.08
CA PHE A 80 13.78 10.21 -0.20
C PHE A 80 13.66 11.25 -1.31
N ASP A 81 14.48 11.12 -2.35
CA ASP A 81 14.43 12.02 -3.51
C ASP A 81 13.38 11.53 -4.54
N PHE A 82 12.14 11.43 -4.08
CA PHE A 82 10.98 11.04 -4.88
C PHE A 82 9.83 12.02 -4.66
N LYS A 83 9.15 12.42 -5.74
CA LYS A 83 8.10 13.45 -5.68
C LYS A 83 6.68 12.91 -5.73
N SER A 84 6.52 11.69 -6.21
CA SER A 84 5.22 11.09 -6.43
C SER A 84 5.21 9.64 -5.92
N ALA A 85 4.01 9.09 -5.77
CA ALA A 85 3.83 7.69 -5.40
C ALA A 85 2.66 7.07 -6.16
N ILE A 86 2.83 5.80 -6.52
CA ILE A 86 1.75 4.88 -6.88
C ILE A 86 1.39 4.13 -5.61
N VAL A 87 0.16 4.29 -5.15
CA VAL A 87 -0.37 3.69 -3.93
C VAL A 87 -1.17 2.47 -4.31
N ILE A 88 -0.89 1.34 -3.69
CA ILE A 88 -1.54 0.07 -3.97
C ILE A 88 -2.19 -0.40 -2.68
N SER A 89 -3.47 -0.77 -2.74
CA SER A 89 -4.18 -1.36 -1.61
C SER A 89 -4.78 -2.70 -1.99
N HIS A 90 -4.72 -3.63 -1.03
CA HIS A 90 -5.27 -4.96 -1.15
C HIS A 90 -6.14 -5.29 0.06
N GLU A 91 -7.25 -5.97 -0.18
CA GLU A 91 -8.14 -6.40 0.89
C GLU A 91 -7.43 -7.41 1.81
N MET A 92 -7.62 -7.27 3.11
CA MET A 92 -7.12 -8.29 4.04
C MET A 92 -8.04 -9.52 4.00
N PRO A 93 -7.50 -10.75 3.77
CA PRO A 93 -8.27 -11.98 3.73
C PRO A 93 -9.14 -12.22 4.97
N GLN A 94 -10.32 -12.82 4.77
CA GLN A 94 -11.29 -13.08 5.83
C GLN A 94 -10.74 -14.01 6.93
N GLU A 95 -9.88 -14.95 6.57
CA GLU A 95 -9.26 -15.90 7.51
C GLU A 95 -8.46 -15.22 8.63
N ILE A 96 -7.81 -14.08 8.35
CA ILE A 96 -7.12 -13.29 9.37
C ILE A 96 -8.11 -12.74 10.40
N LEU A 97 -9.30 -12.33 9.96
CA LEU A 97 -10.35 -11.85 10.86
C LEU A 97 -10.97 -12.99 11.67
N ASP A 98 -11.15 -14.14 11.05
CA ASP A 98 -11.76 -15.31 11.68
C ASP A 98 -10.83 -15.90 12.76
N ALA A 99 -9.52 -15.82 12.57
CA ALA A 99 -8.51 -16.15 13.59
C ALA A 99 -8.56 -15.22 14.82
N GLY A 100 -9.14 -14.03 14.69
CA GLY A 100 -9.37 -13.09 15.79
C GLY A 100 -8.09 -12.45 16.30
N THR A 101 -7.76 -12.67 17.58
CA THR A 101 -6.56 -12.09 18.21
C THR A 101 -5.63 -13.20 18.67
N GLY A 102 -4.34 -13.09 18.37
CA GLY A 102 -3.33 -14.04 18.84
C GLY A 102 -2.29 -14.36 17.78
N ILE A 103 -1.49 -15.38 18.05
CA ILE A 103 -0.36 -15.80 17.21
C ILE A 103 -0.83 -16.23 15.82
N GLU A 104 -1.94 -16.96 15.71
CA GLU A 104 -2.49 -17.40 14.41
C GLU A 104 -2.84 -16.21 13.50
N ALA A 105 -3.58 -15.22 14.01
CA ALA A 105 -3.90 -14.01 13.26
C ALA A 105 -2.65 -13.21 12.93
N GLN A 106 -1.64 -13.22 13.81
CA GLN A 106 -0.36 -12.56 13.58
C GLN A 106 0.40 -13.23 12.44
N ASP A 107 0.50 -14.56 12.43
CA ASP A 107 1.23 -15.32 11.42
C ASP A 107 0.59 -15.13 10.03
N LEU A 108 -0.73 -15.30 9.92
CA LEU A 108 -1.46 -15.03 8.66
C LEU A 108 -1.26 -13.59 8.17
N ASN A 109 -1.22 -12.62 9.09
CA ASN A 109 -0.99 -11.23 8.77
C ASN A 109 0.48 -10.95 8.41
N ASN A 110 1.45 -11.68 8.96
CA ASN A 110 2.86 -11.62 8.56
C ASN A 110 3.02 -12.13 7.13
N ASP A 111 2.43 -13.27 6.82
CA ASP A 111 2.42 -13.85 5.48
C ASP A 111 1.84 -12.86 4.47
N LEU A 112 0.70 -12.25 4.79
CA LEU A 112 0.10 -11.21 3.94
C LEU A 112 1.07 -10.04 3.69
N TYR A 113 1.79 -9.59 4.71
CA TYR A 113 2.75 -8.49 4.55
C TYR A 113 3.93 -8.87 3.65
N GLU A 114 4.48 -10.07 3.83
CA GLU A 114 5.58 -10.58 3.00
C GLU A 114 5.14 -10.68 1.54
N ASN A 115 3.99 -11.32 1.30
CA ASN A 115 3.48 -11.55 -0.05
C ASN A 115 3.11 -10.25 -0.76
N PHE A 116 2.48 -9.33 -0.03
CA PHE A 116 2.14 -8.02 -0.58
C PHE A 116 3.37 -7.16 -0.84
N GLY A 117 4.43 -7.32 -0.04
CA GLY A 117 5.75 -6.77 -0.29
C GLY A 117 6.36 -7.27 -1.59
N GLU A 118 6.46 -8.59 -1.76
CA GLU A 118 6.99 -9.24 -2.98
C GLU A 118 6.22 -8.86 -4.25
N LEU A 119 4.90 -8.74 -4.15
CA LEU A 119 4.08 -8.19 -5.24
C LEU A 119 4.50 -6.76 -5.56
N THR A 120 4.64 -5.90 -4.54
CA THR A 120 5.02 -4.50 -4.76
C THR A 120 6.41 -4.39 -5.42
N TYR A 121 7.36 -5.24 -5.03
CA TYR A 121 8.67 -5.31 -5.68
C TYR A 121 8.57 -5.78 -7.14
N SER A 122 7.71 -6.76 -7.42
CA SER A 122 7.46 -7.23 -8.79
C SER A 122 6.84 -6.13 -9.68
N ILE A 123 5.89 -5.36 -9.15
CA ILE A 123 5.31 -4.19 -9.85
C ILE A 123 6.38 -3.11 -10.06
N SER A 124 7.24 -2.89 -9.07
CA SER A 124 8.39 -1.98 -9.18
C SER A 124 9.36 -2.41 -10.27
N ASP A 125 9.68 -3.70 -10.36
CA ASP A 125 10.53 -4.26 -11.42
C ASP A 125 9.93 -4.01 -12.81
N TYR A 126 8.61 -4.18 -12.96
CA TYR A 126 7.92 -3.89 -14.23
C TYR A 126 8.05 -2.41 -14.64
N LEU A 127 7.90 -1.48 -13.68
CA LEU A 127 8.12 -0.05 -13.93
C LEU A 127 9.59 0.24 -14.32
N ARG A 128 10.55 -0.39 -13.64
CA ARG A 128 11.99 -0.25 -13.95
C ARG A 128 12.35 -0.77 -15.34
N GLU A 129 11.80 -1.92 -15.75
CA GLU A 129 11.98 -2.46 -17.11
C GLU A 129 11.45 -1.50 -18.19
N ASN A 130 10.45 -0.70 -17.84
CA ASN A 130 9.87 0.33 -18.70
C ASN A 130 10.55 1.71 -18.57
N GLY A 131 11.59 1.81 -17.76
CA GLY A 131 12.49 2.98 -17.67
C GLY A 131 12.14 3.98 -16.58
N ASP A 132 11.26 3.63 -15.64
CA ASP A 132 10.93 4.46 -14.49
C ASP A 132 11.85 4.15 -13.30
N GLU A 133 12.30 5.18 -12.59
CA GLU A 133 12.99 5.01 -11.31
C GLU A 133 11.97 4.78 -10.20
N THR A 134 12.24 3.80 -9.36
CA THR A 134 11.33 3.42 -8.27
C THR A 134 12.05 3.17 -6.95
N PHE A 135 11.34 3.42 -5.86
CA PHE A 135 11.66 2.94 -4.52
C PHE A 135 10.42 2.35 -3.87
N VAL A 136 10.50 1.12 -3.38
CA VAL A 136 9.37 0.45 -2.73
C VAL A 136 9.29 0.87 -1.26
N ALA A 137 8.16 1.46 -0.88
CA ALA A 137 7.76 1.62 0.50
C ALA A 137 6.98 0.36 0.91
N HIS A 138 7.70 -0.61 1.47
CA HIS A 138 7.13 -1.91 1.84
C HIS A 138 6.01 -1.74 2.89
N PRO A 139 4.88 -2.47 2.77
CA PRO A 139 3.65 -2.22 3.56
C PRO A 139 3.81 -2.39 5.08
N ARG A 140 4.91 -3.01 5.51
CA ARG A 140 5.26 -3.26 6.91
C ARG A 140 6.31 -2.33 7.49
N GLU A 141 6.97 -1.53 6.64
CA GLU A 141 7.99 -0.60 7.09
C GLU A 141 7.38 0.75 7.47
N GLU A 142 7.95 1.41 8.47
CA GLU A 142 7.49 2.74 8.90
C GLU A 142 8.26 3.87 8.18
N LYS A 143 8.43 3.78 6.85
CA LYS A 143 9.13 4.80 6.06
C LYS A 143 8.23 5.98 5.67
N ILE A 144 6.95 5.71 5.42
CA ILE A 144 5.96 6.69 4.97
C ILE A 144 4.60 6.44 5.64
N ASN A 145 3.83 7.49 5.88
CA ASN A 145 2.49 7.36 6.45
C ASN A 145 1.49 6.87 5.40
N PHE A 146 1.33 5.55 5.28
CA PHE A 146 0.45 4.92 4.29
C PHE A 146 -1.01 5.37 4.35
N SER A 147 -1.58 5.59 5.54
CA SER A 147 -2.99 6.02 5.66
C SER A 147 -3.20 7.43 5.11
N LYS A 148 -2.28 8.37 5.40
CA LYS A 148 -2.33 9.72 4.80
C LYS A 148 -2.03 9.70 3.31
N LEU A 149 -1.11 8.83 2.89
CA LEU A 149 -0.75 8.66 1.48
C LEU A 149 -1.97 8.21 0.67
N ALA A 150 -2.67 7.16 1.11
CA ALA A 150 -3.86 6.66 0.43
C ALA A 150 -5.07 7.61 0.53
N GLU A 151 -5.24 8.36 1.63
CA GLU A 151 -6.23 9.44 1.70
C GLU A 151 -5.93 10.53 0.66
N ARG A 152 -4.65 10.91 0.50
CA ARG A 152 -4.22 11.87 -0.52
C ARG A 152 -4.36 11.33 -1.94
N ALA A 153 -4.29 10.01 -2.11
CA ALA A 153 -4.59 9.31 -3.35
C ALA A 153 -6.09 9.22 -3.64
N ASN A 154 -6.94 9.78 -2.77
CA ASN A 154 -8.40 9.71 -2.83
C ASN A 154 -8.94 8.26 -2.87
N MET A 155 -8.29 7.33 -2.17
CA MET A 155 -8.74 5.93 -2.04
C MET A 155 -9.71 5.72 -0.85
N GLY A 156 -9.84 6.73 0.01
CA GLY A 156 -10.67 6.66 1.20
C GLY A 156 -10.47 7.88 2.09
N PHE A 157 -10.89 7.75 3.35
CA PHE A 157 -10.67 8.79 4.36
C PHE A 157 -10.25 8.16 5.69
N ILE A 158 -9.40 8.85 6.45
CA ILE A 158 -8.92 8.37 7.74
C ILE A 158 -10.04 8.49 8.77
N GLY A 159 -10.45 7.33 9.31
CA GLY A 159 -11.48 7.25 10.34
C GLY A 159 -10.95 7.51 11.76
N LYS A 160 -11.85 7.43 12.75
CA LYS A 160 -11.49 7.60 14.18
C LYS A 160 -10.52 6.55 14.72
N SER A 161 -10.37 5.39 14.07
CA SER A 161 -9.36 4.40 14.44
C SER A 161 -7.93 4.80 14.02
N GLY A 162 -7.77 5.87 13.24
CA GLY A 162 -6.50 6.23 12.61
C GLY A 162 -6.17 5.44 11.35
N LEU A 163 -7.04 4.50 10.95
CA LEU A 163 -6.91 3.73 9.72
C LEU A 163 -7.65 4.40 8.57
N LEU A 164 -7.14 4.25 7.35
CA LEU A 164 -7.90 4.55 6.14
C LEU A 164 -9.14 3.65 6.04
N ILE A 165 -10.30 4.25 5.79
CA ILE A 165 -11.53 3.53 5.43
C ILE A 165 -11.77 3.80 3.94
N SER A 166 -11.65 2.77 3.10
CA SER A 166 -12.03 2.85 1.69
C SER A 166 -13.50 2.42 1.50
N PRO A 167 -14.19 2.90 0.46
CA PRO A 167 -15.52 2.38 0.13
C PRO A 167 -15.51 0.90 -0.26
N LYS A 168 -14.43 0.42 -0.90
CA LYS A 168 -14.28 -0.96 -1.40
C LYS A 168 -14.05 -1.95 -0.26
N PHE A 169 -13.14 -1.65 0.67
CA PHE A 169 -12.66 -2.59 1.68
C PHE A 169 -12.97 -2.17 3.13
N GLY A 170 -13.52 -0.97 3.35
CA GLY A 170 -13.62 -0.39 4.68
C GLY A 170 -12.22 -0.20 5.28
N PRO A 171 -12.02 -0.44 6.60
CA PRO A 171 -10.69 -0.43 7.21
C PRO A 171 -9.92 -1.75 7.01
N ARG A 172 -10.47 -2.74 6.31
CA ARG A 172 -9.91 -4.10 6.14
C ARG A 172 -8.98 -4.16 4.94
N GLN A 173 -7.87 -3.45 5.00
CA GLN A 173 -6.95 -3.36 3.87
C GLN A 173 -5.50 -3.20 4.32
N LYS A 174 -4.59 -3.64 3.46
CA LYS A 174 -3.17 -3.29 3.52
C LYS A 174 -2.87 -2.27 2.43
N ILE A 175 -1.87 -1.43 2.68
CA ILE A 175 -1.47 -0.36 1.78
C ILE A 175 0.05 -0.45 1.62
N SER A 176 0.49 -0.45 0.38
CA SER A 176 1.89 -0.37 -0.03
C SER A 176 2.04 0.82 -0.99
N ALA A 177 3.26 1.24 -1.26
CA ALA A 177 3.50 2.27 -2.25
C ALA A 177 4.82 2.09 -2.99
N ILE A 178 4.84 2.55 -4.23
CA ILE A 178 6.03 2.68 -5.05
C ILE A 178 6.26 4.17 -5.25
N LEU A 179 7.35 4.68 -4.66
CA LEU A 179 7.77 6.06 -4.84
C LEU A 179 8.41 6.19 -6.22
N VAL A 180 8.03 7.23 -6.96
CA VAL A 180 8.42 7.46 -8.34
C VAL A 180 8.65 8.95 -8.60
N ASN A 181 9.41 9.26 -9.66
CA ASN A 181 9.64 10.63 -10.12
C ASN A 181 8.78 10.98 -11.37
N ILE A 182 7.72 10.20 -11.62
CA ILE A 182 6.79 10.45 -12.72
C ILE A 182 5.96 11.71 -12.42
N GLU A 183 5.99 12.68 -13.33
CA GLU A 183 5.38 14.01 -13.16
C GLU A 183 3.95 14.09 -13.68
N ASN A 184 3.56 13.20 -14.60
CA ASN A 184 2.28 13.23 -15.31
C ASN A 184 1.29 12.12 -14.88
N LEU A 185 1.40 11.62 -13.64
CA LEU A 185 0.43 10.67 -13.07
C LEU A 185 -0.99 11.27 -13.03
N PRO A 186 -2.04 10.46 -13.14
CA PRO A 186 -3.42 10.93 -13.08
C PRO A 186 -3.82 11.22 -11.63
N ILE A 187 -3.74 12.48 -11.24
CA ILE A 187 -4.03 12.91 -9.86
C ILE A 187 -5.51 13.25 -9.72
N THR A 188 -6.12 12.76 -8.64
CA THR A 188 -7.48 13.13 -8.26
C THR A 188 -7.44 14.16 -7.15
N GLU A 189 -7.82 15.42 -7.44
CA GLU A 189 -7.89 16.50 -6.45
C GLU A 189 -9.22 16.53 -5.66
N THR A 190 -10.07 15.51 -5.81
CA THR A 190 -11.34 15.45 -5.10
C THR A 190 -11.16 14.90 -3.68
N ASN A 191 -12.06 15.28 -2.78
CA ASN A 191 -12.20 14.68 -1.46
C ASN A 191 -13.57 13.99 -1.36
N GLU A 192 -13.79 13.03 -2.26
CA GLU A 192 -15.10 12.40 -2.43
C GLU A 192 -15.49 11.54 -1.21
N HIS A 193 -14.49 11.15 -0.41
CA HIS A 193 -14.65 10.31 0.77
C HIS A 193 -14.74 11.09 2.09
N SER A 194 -14.72 12.43 2.06
CA SER A 194 -14.81 13.28 3.26
C SER A 194 -16.01 12.97 4.17
N TRP A 195 -17.12 12.44 3.62
CA TRP A 195 -18.30 12.03 4.37
C TRP A 195 -17.99 10.96 5.44
N ILE A 196 -16.94 10.15 5.26
CA ILE A 196 -16.52 9.12 6.21
C ILE A 196 -16.14 9.76 7.55
N LYS A 197 -15.56 10.97 7.54
CA LYS A 197 -15.24 11.73 8.74
C LYS A 197 -16.49 12.02 9.55
N GLU A 198 -17.51 12.59 8.90
CA GLU A 198 -18.79 12.94 9.51
C GLU A 198 -19.52 11.68 10.03
N TYR A 199 -19.49 10.60 9.26
CA TYR A 199 -20.03 9.32 9.71
C TYR A 199 -19.31 8.80 10.97
N CYS A 200 -17.98 8.91 11.01
CA CYS A 200 -17.17 8.50 12.14
C CYS A 200 -17.46 9.30 13.42
N GLU A 201 -17.91 10.56 13.32
CA GLU A 201 -18.30 11.37 14.48
C GLU A 201 -19.48 10.76 15.26
N THR A 202 -20.37 10.04 14.58
CA THR A 202 -21.55 9.43 15.21
C THR A 202 -21.39 7.93 15.52
N CYS A 203 -20.64 7.20 14.69
CA CYS A 203 -20.54 5.74 14.80
C CYS A 203 -19.75 5.26 16.03
N ILE A 204 -18.53 5.77 16.21
CA ILE A 204 -17.58 5.44 17.30
C ILE A 204 -17.47 3.93 17.66
N SER A 205 -17.74 3.03 16.72
CA SER A 205 -17.79 1.58 16.98
C SER A 205 -16.41 1.02 17.35
N CYS A 206 -15.36 1.48 16.67
CA CYS A 206 -13.98 1.12 16.97
C CYS A 206 -13.58 1.47 18.42
N ILE A 207 -13.92 2.68 18.88
CA ILE A 207 -13.64 3.15 20.25
C ILE A 207 -14.36 2.28 21.27
N ARG A 208 -15.66 1.98 21.05
CA ARG A 208 -16.45 1.17 21.99
C ARG A 208 -15.99 -0.30 22.06
N LYS A 209 -15.49 -0.84 20.95
CA LYS A 209 -15.08 -2.25 20.85
C LYS A 209 -13.62 -2.49 21.22
N CYS A 210 -12.78 -1.46 21.28
CA CYS A 210 -11.35 -1.61 21.58
C CYS A 210 -11.17 -2.19 23.00
N PRO A 211 -10.63 -3.42 23.14
CA PRO A 211 -10.47 -4.05 24.45
C PRO A 211 -9.48 -3.28 25.33
N GLU A 212 -8.43 -2.73 24.72
CA GLU A 212 -7.35 -1.99 25.38
C GLU A 212 -7.67 -0.51 25.60
N LYS A 213 -8.83 -0.02 25.13
CA LYS A 213 -9.20 1.41 25.19
C LYS A 213 -8.11 2.35 24.63
N ALA A 214 -7.40 1.87 23.60
CA ALA A 214 -6.32 2.60 22.96
C ALA A 214 -6.81 3.81 22.14
N LEU A 215 -8.09 3.85 21.80
CA LEU A 215 -8.69 4.90 20.97
C LEU A 215 -9.47 5.90 21.83
N SER A 216 -9.28 7.18 21.56
CA SER A 216 -10.00 8.27 22.23
C SER A 216 -11.16 8.79 21.38
N TYR A 217 -12.08 9.51 22.05
CA TYR A 217 -13.22 10.19 21.44
C TYR A 217 -12.82 11.37 20.55
#